data_AF-A0A7S1QM88-F1
#
_entry.id   AF-A0A7S1QM88-F1
#
_cell.length_a   1.000
_cell.length_b   1.000
_cell.length_c   1.000
_cell.angle_alpha   90.00
_cell.angle_beta   90.00
_cell.angle_gamma   90.00
#
_symmetry.space_group_name_H-M   'P 1'
#
loop_
_entity.id
_entity.type
_entity.pdbx_description
1 polymer ?
#
loop_
_entity_poly.entity_id
_entity_poly.type
_entity_poly.pdbx_seq_one_letter_code
_entity_poly.pdbx_strand_id
1 'polypeptide(L)'
;ASVNLASRLEGLTKHLGCNILASDAVVDQLGAQVRDTTNMRRVGPVQVKGSGSGVVVHDVFQSDARALQAYKRETRETFEKFTRLSLRPDSAIGPAETKRLTKLRMRLGAAAARHDVTDPSMARIAAARNPDTGMMVFDSK
;
A
#
# COMPACT_ATOMS: atom_id res chain seq x y z
N ALA A 1 -0.21 18.47 18.30
CA ALA A 1 1.02 18.11 17.56
C ALA A 1 0.69 17.13 16.43
N SER A 2 0.40 17.63 15.21
CA SER A 2 0.17 16.79 14.01
C SER A 2 0.97 17.22 12.77
N VAL A 3 1.72 18.33 12.87
CA VAL A 3 2.43 18.96 11.74
C VAL A 3 3.61 18.12 11.21
N ASN A 4 4.14 17.20 12.04
CA ASN A 4 5.29 16.36 11.68
C ASN A 4 4.90 15.09 10.91
N LEU A 5 3.65 14.61 11.01
CA LEU A 5 3.24 13.39 10.31
C LEU A 5 2.92 13.67 8.84
N ALA A 6 2.25 14.78 8.55
CA ALA A 6 1.87 15.15 7.18
C ALA A 6 3.08 15.35 6.26
N SER A 7 4.11 16.06 6.74
CA SER A 7 5.37 16.26 5.99
C SER A 7 6.13 14.95 5.76
N ARG A 8 6.10 14.01 6.72
CA ARG A 8 6.68 12.66 6.55
C ARG A 8 5.89 11.80 5.56
N LEU A 9 4.57 11.92 5.54
CA LEU A 9 3.70 11.23 4.58
C LEU A 9 3.90 11.74 3.15
N GLU A 10 4.26 13.01 2.96
CA GLU A 10 4.56 13.56 1.64
C GLU A 10 5.78 12.89 1.00
N GLY A 11 6.87 12.68 1.76
CA GLY A 11 8.03 11.91 1.27
C GLY A 11 7.67 10.47 0.88
N LEU A 12 6.76 9.84 1.63
CA LEU A 12 6.29 8.47 1.40
C LEU A 12 5.59 8.25 0.05
N THR A 13 4.90 9.27 -0.48
CA THR A 13 4.19 9.18 -1.78
C THR A 13 5.12 8.74 -2.91
N LYS A 14 6.29 9.38 -3.01
CA LYS A 14 7.34 9.06 -3.99
C LYS A 14 7.86 7.65 -3.79
N HIS A 15 8.12 7.25 -2.55
CA HIS A 15 8.67 5.92 -2.26
C HIS A 15 7.68 4.78 -2.54
N LEU A 16 6.37 4.99 -2.38
CA LEU A 16 5.34 3.98 -2.61
C LEU A 16 4.73 4.00 -4.02
N GLY A 17 4.94 5.09 -4.78
CA GLY A 17 4.36 5.25 -6.11
C GLY A 17 2.89 5.58 -6.09
N CYS A 18 2.47 6.31 -5.07
CA CYS A 18 1.12 6.82 -4.90
C CYS A 18 1.15 8.32 -5.11
N ASN A 19 0.10 8.89 -5.70
CA ASN A 19 -0.05 10.33 -5.82
C ASN A 19 -0.57 10.94 -4.51
N ILE A 20 -1.44 10.21 -3.79
CA ILE A 20 -2.03 10.64 -2.53
C ILE A 20 -1.99 9.46 -1.56
N LEU A 21 -1.50 9.70 -0.34
CA LEU A 21 -1.55 8.77 0.78
C LEU A 21 -2.40 9.34 1.91
N ALA A 22 -3.26 8.51 2.47
CA ALA A 22 -4.01 8.82 3.69
C ALA A 22 -3.62 7.83 4.79
N SER A 23 -3.47 8.31 6.02
CA SER A 23 -3.34 7.41 7.17
C SER A 23 -4.70 6.82 7.54
N ASP A 24 -4.70 5.67 8.22
CA ASP A 24 -5.92 5.07 8.77
C ASP A 24 -6.70 6.08 9.62
N ALA A 25 -6.01 6.86 10.45
CA ALA A 25 -6.61 7.90 11.28
C ALA A 25 -7.38 8.97 10.47
N VAL A 26 -6.94 9.29 9.25
CA VAL A 26 -7.67 10.20 8.35
C VAL A 26 -8.86 9.50 7.71
N VAL A 27 -8.67 8.26 7.24
CA VAL A 27 -9.75 7.46 6.63
C VAL A 27 -10.88 7.21 7.64
N ASP A 28 -10.53 6.98 8.90
CA ASP A 28 -11.47 6.76 10.01
C ASP A 28 -12.36 7.97 10.31
N GLN A 29 -11.88 9.18 10.00
CA GLN A 29 -12.64 10.42 10.16
C GLN A 29 -13.55 10.74 8.97
N LEU A 30 -13.42 10.02 7.84
CA LEU A 30 -14.31 10.20 6.70
C LEU A 30 -15.69 9.65 7.01
N GLY A 31 -16.73 10.43 6.70
CA GLY A 31 -18.11 9.94 6.71
C GLY A 31 -18.30 8.78 5.73
N ALA A 32 -19.23 7.87 6.04
CA ALA A 32 -19.45 6.63 5.28
C ALA A 32 -19.61 6.87 3.77
N GLN A 33 -20.42 7.87 3.39
CA GLN A 33 -20.64 8.22 1.98
C GLN A 33 -19.35 8.63 1.24
N VAL A 34 -18.47 9.40 1.90
CA VAL A 34 -17.18 9.81 1.31
C VAL A 34 -16.25 8.62 1.20
N ARG A 35 -16.23 7.75 2.21
CA ARG A 35 -15.42 6.53 2.21
C ARG A 35 -15.80 5.58 1.06
N ASP A 36 -17.10 5.38 0.83
CA ASP A 36 -17.60 4.47 -0.19
C ASP A 36 -17.40 4.98 -1.62
N THR A 37 -17.37 6.30 -1.81
CA THR A 37 -17.19 6.94 -3.12
C THR A 37 -15.74 7.25 -3.46
N THR A 38 -14.84 7.21 -2.47
CA THR A 38 -13.42 7.51 -2.67
C THR A 38 -12.65 6.27 -3.13
N ASN A 39 -11.94 6.40 -4.24
CA ASN A 39 -11.09 5.34 -4.77
C ASN A 39 -9.82 5.19 -3.92
N MET A 40 -9.83 4.22 -3.00
CA MET A 40 -8.68 3.91 -2.16
C MET A 40 -8.47 2.40 -1.97
N ARG A 41 -7.22 2.02 -1.67
CA ARG A 41 -6.84 0.65 -1.30
C ARG A 41 -5.82 0.68 -0.17
N ARG A 42 -5.90 -0.30 0.74
CA ARG A 42 -4.96 -0.40 1.86
C ARG A 42 -3.57 -0.84 1.37
N VAL A 43 -2.54 -0.06 1.71
CA VAL A 43 -1.13 -0.39 1.39
C VAL A 43 -0.49 -1.20 2.51
N GLY A 44 -0.63 -0.74 3.77
CA GLY A 44 -0.09 -1.45 4.92
C GLY A 44 0.62 -0.55 5.93
N PRO A 45 1.24 -1.15 6.97
CA PRO A 45 1.93 -0.41 8.00
C PRO A 45 3.27 0.18 7.51
N VAL A 46 3.43 1.49 7.69
CA VAL A 46 4.67 2.22 7.47
C VAL A 46 5.23 2.74 8.79
N GLN A 47 6.54 2.69 8.94
CA GLN A 47 7.26 3.27 10.06
C GLN A 47 8.30 4.24 9.52
N VAL A 48 8.22 5.48 10.01
CA VAL A 48 9.28 6.46 9.78
C VAL A 48 10.39 6.17 10.78
N LYS A 49 11.64 6.12 10.31
CA LYS A 49 12.81 5.92 11.16
C LYS A 49 12.83 6.94 12.30
N GLY A 50 12.97 6.48 13.53
CA GLY A 50 12.89 7.31 14.74
C GLY A 50 11.47 7.53 15.30
N SER A 51 10.41 7.03 14.62
CA SER A 51 9.06 6.93 15.19
C SER A 51 8.88 5.61 15.94
N GLY A 52 8.37 5.66 17.17
CA GLY A 52 8.10 4.46 17.98
C GLY A 52 6.88 3.64 17.53
N SER A 53 5.97 4.23 16.75
CA SER A 53 4.76 3.56 16.25
C SER A 53 4.68 3.58 14.74
N GLY A 54 4.21 2.46 14.17
CA GLY A 54 3.85 2.34 12.76
C GLY A 54 2.45 2.88 12.51
N VAL A 55 2.23 3.43 11.31
CA VAL A 55 0.95 3.97 10.86
C VAL A 55 0.50 3.18 9.65
N VAL A 56 -0.75 2.75 9.61
CA VAL A 56 -1.33 2.14 8.40
C VAL A 56 -1.66 3.23 7.40
N VAL A 57 -1.31 3.02 6.14
CA VAL A 57 -1.62 3.96 5.05
C VAL A 57 -2.42 3.32 3.93
N HIS A 58 -3.18 4.17 3.25
CA HIS A 58 -4.02 3.89 2.09
C HIS A 58 -3.56 4.70 0.90
N ASP A 59 -3.53 4.07 -0.27
CA ASP A 59 -3.31 4.69 -1.57
C ASP A 59 -4.66 5.24 -2.04
N VAL A 60 -4.79 6.57 -2.09
CA VAL A 60 -5.97 7.25 -2.63
C VAL A 60 -5.69 7.53 -4.10
N PHE A 61 -6.24 6.69 -4.98
CA PHE A 61 -5.92 6.68 -6.40
C PHE A 61 -6.94 7.42 -7.27
N GLN A 62 -7.74 8.31 -6.69
CA GLN A 62 -8.71 9.13 -7.43
C GLN A 62 -8.04 10.03 -8.49
N SER A 63 -6.79 10.45 -8.25
CA SER A 63 -6.01 11.33 -9.14
C SER A 63 -5.24 10.59 -10.23
N ASP A 64 -5.28 9.25 -10.27
CA ASP A 64 -4.50 8.47 -11.23
C ASP A 64 -5.10 8.55 -12.64
N ALA A 65 -4.31 8.16 -13.66
CA ALA A 65 -4.85 7.96 -15.01
C ALA A 65 -5.99 6.95 -15.00
N ARG A 66 -7.00 7.14 -15.88
CA ARG A 66 -8.24 6.32 -15.89
C ARG A 66 -7.99 4.81 -15.96
N ALA A 67 -7.03 4.37 -16.78
CA ALA A 67 -6.64 2.97 -16.87
C ALA A 67 -6.08 2.43 -15.55
N LEU A 68 -5.22 3.22 -14.88
CA LEU A 68 -4.65 2.85 -13.59
C LEU A 68 -5.72 2.84 -12.49
N GLN A 69 -6.69 3.75 -12.51
CA GLN A 69 -7.85 3.71 -11.61
C GLN A 69 -8.70 2.45 -11.82
N ALA A 70 -8.96 2.08 -13.07
CA ALA A 70 -9.73 0.88 -13.40
C ALA A 70 -9.01 -0.39 -12.90
N TYR A 71 -7.72 -0.49 -13.17
CA TYR A 71 -6.86 -1.55 -12.66
C TYR A 71 -6.85 -1.61 -11.13
N LYS A 72 -6.60 -0.49 -10.44
CA LYS A 72 -6.53 -0.46 -8.97
C LYS A 72 -7.88 -0.79 -8.31
N ARG A 73 -8.99 -0.39 -8.94
CA ARG A 73 -10.34 -0.72 -8.47
C ARG A 73 -10.64 -2.21 -8.61
N GLU A 74 -10.38 -2.78 -9.79
CA GLU A 74 -10.57 -4.20 -10.04
C GLU A 74 -9.69 -5.06 -9.12
N THR A 75 -8.44 -4.66 -8.93
CA THR A 75 -7.47 -5.43 -8.17
C THR A 75 -7.47 -5.13 -6.68
N ARG A 76 -8.28 -4.20 -6.18
CA ARG A 76 -8.27 -3.69 -4.80
C ARG A 76 -8.12 -4.82 -3.77
N GLU A 77 -9.05 -5.76 -3.76
CA GLU A 77 -9.03 -6.85 -2.78
C GLU A 77 -7.81 -7.78 -2.94
N THR A 78 -7.41 -8.05 -4.18
CA THR A 78 -6.27 -8.91 -4.47
C THR A 78 -4.98 -8.26 -3.98
N PHE A 79 -4.86 -6.95 -4.21
CA PHE A 79 -3.74 -6.14 -3.73
C PHE A 79 -3.71 -6.09 -2.20
N GLU A 80 -4.83 -5.83 -1.54
CA GLU A 80 -4.89 -5.78 -0.07
C GLU A 80 -4.59 -7.14 0.59
N LYS A 81 -5.04 -8.24 -0.04
CA LYS A 81 -4.66 -9.60 0.37
C LYS A 81 -3.16 -9.83 0.19
N PHE A 82 -2.58 -9.35 -0.91
CA PHE A 82 -1.15 -9.43 -1.17
C PHE A 82 -0.35 -8.66 -0.12
N THR A 83 -0.67 -7.38 0.10
CA THR A 83 0.08 -6.53 1.03
C THR A 83 0.01 -7.04 2.46
N ARG A 84 -1.19 -7.45 2.92
CA ARG A 84 -1.36 -8.04 4.25
C ARG A 84 -0.51 -9.30 4.44
N LEU A 85 -0.36 -10.12 3.39
CA LEU A 85 0.43 -11.34 3.47
C LEU A 85 1.93 -11.09 3.34
N SER A 86 2.33 -10.20 2.43
CA SER A 86 3.75 -9.89 2.16
C SER A 86 4.40 -9.07 3.27
N LEU A 87 3.62 -8.33 4.05
CA LEU A 87 4.07 -7.51 5.17
C LEU A 87 4.03 -8.24 6.52
N ARG A 88 4.05 -9.57 6.51
CA ARG A 88 4.34 -10.37 7.71
C ARG A 88 5.85 -10.55 7.86
N PRO A 89 6.39 -10.81 9.06
CA PRO A 89 7.78 -11.24 9.23
C PRO A 89 8.12 -12.48 8.39
N ASP A 90 9.36 -12.62 7.93
CA ASP A 90 9.80 -13.80 7.16
C ASP A 90 9.59 -15.10 7.95
N SER A 91 9.81 -15.05 9.26
CA SER A 91 9.54 -16.17 10.18
C SER A 91 8.08 -16.63 10.18
N ALA A 92 7.15 -15.80 9.70
CA ALA A 92 5.72 -16.06 9.63
C ALA A 92 5.22 -16.35 8.19
N ILE A 93 6.10 -16.40 7.19
CA ILE A 93 5.78 -16.71 5.80
C ILE A 93 6.32 -18.11 5.47
N GLY A 94 5.42 -19.10 5.50
CA GLY A 94 5.76 -20.48 5.15
C GLY A 94 5.58 -20.80 3.65
N PRO A 95 5.75 -22.08 3.26
CA PRO A 95 5.57 -22.53 1.89
C PRO A 95 4.15 -22.28 1.35
N ALA A 96 3.13 -22.44 2.20
CA ALA A 96 1.74 -22.21 1.82
C ALA A 96 1.46 -20.72 1.53
N GLU A 97 1.98 -19.83 2.39
CA GLU A 97 1.92 -18.38 2.19
C GLU A 97 2.67 -17.95 0.94
N THR A 98 3.85 -18.52 0.69
CA THR A 98 4.65 -18.27 -0.51
C THR A 98 3.87 -18.63 -1.78
N LYS A 99 3.25 -19.81 -1.81
CA LYS A 99 2.38 -20.22 -2.94
C LYS A 99 1.21 -19.26 -3.14
N ARG A 100 0.60 -18.78 -2.05
CA ARG A 100 -0.48 -17.78 -2.10
C ARG A 100 0.02 -16.44 -2.64
N LEU A 101 1.18 -15.95 -2.19
CA LEU A 101 1.81 -14.72 -2.68
C LEU A 101 2.08 -14.79 -4.19
N THR A 102 2.60 -15.91 -4.69
CA THR A 102 2.81 -16.12 -6.13
C THR A 102 1.50 -16.05 -6.90
N LYS A 103 0.44 -16.69 -6.40
CA LYS A 103 -0.89 -16.63 -7.03
C LYS A 103 -1.46 -15.21 -7.06
N LEU A 104 -1.30 -14.45 -5.98
CA LEU A 104 -1.75 -13.06 -5.92
C LEU A 104 -0.95 -12.18 -6.89
N ARG A 105 0.37 -12.31 -6.94
CA ARG A 105 1.24 -11.60 -7.89
C ARG A 105 0.86 -11.87 -9.35
N MET A 106 0.61 -13.14 -9.71
CA MET A 106 0.18 -13.49 -11.06
C MET A 106 -1.15 -12.82 -11.43
N ARG A 107 -2.13 -12.78 -10.50
CA ARG A 107 -3.41 -12.11 -10.73
C ARG A 107 -3.25 -10.61 -10.94
N LEU A 108 -2.40 -9.97 -10.14
CA LEU A 108 -2.10 -8.55 -10.27
C LEU A 108 -1.39 -8.26 -11.60
N GLY A 109 -0.39 -9.06 -11.97
CA GLY A 109 0.29 -8.94 -13.27
C GLY A 109 -0.64 -9.15 -14.47
N ALA A 110 -1.51 -10.17 -14.42
CA ALA A 110 -2.48 -10.41 -15.49
C ALA A 110 -3.50 -9.26 -15.63
N ALA A 111 -3.91 -8.64 -14.52
CA ALA A 111 -4.75 -7.46 -14.56
C ALA A 111 -4.01 -6.24 -15.11
N ALA A 112 -2.75 -6.04 -14.72
CA ALA A 112 -1.94 -4.92 -15.21
C ALA A 112 -1.78 -4.99 -16.74
N ALA A 113 -1.53 -6.19 -17.28
CA ALA A 113 -1.46 -6.42 -18.73
C ALA A 113 -2.79 -6.14 -19.45
N ARG A 114 -3.94 -6.52 -18.87
CA ARG A 114 -5.26 -6.25 -19.48
C ARG A 114 -5.62 -4.77 -19.55
N HIS A 115 -5.18 -3.98 -18.57
CA HIS A 115 -5.42 -2.53 -18.53
C HIS A 115 -4.32 -1.73 -19.23
N ASP A 116 -3.26 -2.39 -19.70
CA ASP A 116 -2.05 -1.75 -20.26
C ASP A 116 -1.44 -0.72 -19.30
N VAL A 117 -1.24 -1.13 -18.04
CA VAL A 117 -0.69 -0.26 -16.99
C VAL A 117 0.52 -0.86 -16.30
N THR A 118 1.36 0.02 -15.76
CA THR A 118 2.43 -0.34 -14.83
C THR A 118 2.10 0.21 -13.44
N ASP A 119 1.97 -0.68 -12.45
CA ASP A 119 1.80 -0.30 -11.03
C ASP A 119 3.08 -0.63 -10.25
N PRO A 120 3.88 0.37 -9.85
CA PRO A 120 5.16 0.14 -9.17
C PRO A 120 4.99 -0.22 -7.68
N SER A 121 3.78 -0.12 -7.11
CA SER A 121 3.57 -0.24 -5.67
C SER A 121 4.04 -1.58 -5.12
N MET A 122 3.83 -2.71 -5.81
CA MET A 122 4.28 -4.02 -5.31
C MET A 122 5.81 -4.10 -5.14
N ALA A 123 6.55 -3.60 -6.13
CA ALA A 123 8.01 -3.60 -6.10
C ALA A 123 8.54 -2.65 -5.01
N ARG A 124 7.92 -1.47 -4.89
CA ARG A 124 8.25 -0.46 -3.88
C ARG A 124 7.99 -0.93 -2.45
N ILE A 125 6.86 -1.60 -2.23
CA ILE A 125 6.52 -2.22 -0.93
C ILE A 125 7.56 -3.29 -0.57
N ALA A 126 7.94 -4.14 -1.52
CA ALA A 126 8.95 -5.16 -1.28
C ALA A 126 10.32 -4.56 -0.93
N ALA A 127 10.71 -3.47 -1.61
CA ALA A 127 11.97 -2.77 -1.35
C ALA A 127 11.99 -2.04 0.00
N ALA A 128 10.85 -1.52 0.46
CA ALA A 128 10.74 -0.79 1.73
C ALA A 128 10.53 -1.72 2.94
N ARG A 129 10.22 -3.00 2.72
CA ARG A 129 9.87 -3.95 3.78
C ARG A 129 11.11 -4.34 4.61
N ASN A 130 10.98 -4.25 5.93
CA ASN A 130 11.86 -4.88 6.89
C ASN A 130 11.45 -6.36 7.08
N PRO A 131 12.34 -7.35 6.86
CA PRO A 131 12.00 -8.77 6.90
C PRO A 131 11.69 -9.31 8.30
N ASP A 132 12.28 -8.73 9.34
CA ASP A 132 12.11 -9.19 10.72
C ASP A 132 10.76 -8.76 11.31
N THR A 133 10.30 -7.57 10.95
CA THR A 133 9.07 -6.97 11.48
C THR A 133 7.89 -7.04 10.52
N GLY A 134 8.16 -7.18 9.22
CA GLY A 134 7.16 -7.06 8.16
C GLY A 134 6.70 -5.63 7.88
N MET A 135 7.21 -4.63 8.61
CA MET A 135 6.83 -3.22 8.45
C MET A 135 7.60 -2.58 7.28
N MET A 136 7.02 -1.61 6.61
CA MET A 136 7.75 -0.79 5.65
C MET A 136 8.49 0.33 6.39
N VAL A 137 9.81 0.44 6.23
CA VAL A 137 10.64 1.41 6.95
C VAL A 137 11.18 2.46 6.00
N PHE A 138 11.06 3.74 6.38
CA PHE A 138 11.47 4.87 5.55
C PHE A 138 12.39 5.82 6.30
N ASP A 139 13.43 6.29 5.63
CA ASP A 139 14.27 7.38 6.12
C ASP A 139 13.61 8.71 5.73
N SER A 140 13.50 9.65 6.67
CA SER A 140 12.83 10.94 6.43
C SER A 140 13.80 12.01 5.90
N LYS A 141 14.89 11.60 5.24
CA LYS A 141 15.92 12.51 4.72
C LYS A 141 15.53 13.10 3.37
#